data_AF-A0A8T0X9P3-F1
#
_entry.id   AF-A0A8T0X9P3-F1
#
_cell.length_a   1.000
_cell.length_b   1.000
_cell.length_c   1.000
_cell.angle_alpha   90.00
_cell.angle_beta   90.00
_cell.angle_gamma   90.00
#
_symmetry.space_group_name_H-M   'P 1'
#
loop_
_entity.id
_entity.type
_entity.pdbx_description
1 polymer ?
#
loop_
_entity_poly.entity_id
_entity_poly.type
_entity_poly.pdbx_seq_one_letter_code
_entity_poly.pdbx_strand_id
1 'polypeptide(L)'
;MESEVSAVRYMCCDEYRSCLAKESGEYVPYDVNGQYGHLFNIIEERYKDNTVSRSLTLQKQINRYAPIHLEPDDSNLDVTIGPYETYEDGLFSYKATFEAFVGIRDDTATSQVKLFGDQLQDLERNLPMDNIFKSDSVSAAPIRVINLLYNSGDVKGPQTIAFNLPNDERIVNERGTSMVMLKNISEANFKHILKPIADACIRVEQKEYVNFEPYYTHIVCHECCHGIGPHSITLPSGKKSTVRLELQEFHSALEEAKADIVGLWALNFLIKKGLLPKSLSQSMYVSFLAGCFRSIRFGLEEAHGKGQALQFTGCMTKGLLSYTQMENSQLTLRRLRML
;
A
#
# COMPACT_ATOMS: atom_id res chain seq x y z
N MET A 1 -0.28 -21.45 -21.98
CA MET A 1 1.02 -22.08 -21.69
C MET A 1 2.02 -20.93 -21.61
N GLU A 2 2.00 -20.20 -20.50
CA GLU A 2 2.91 -19.10 -20.20
C GLU A 2 3.33 -19.31 -18.75
N SER A 3 4.63 -19.51 -18.56
CA SER A 3 5.26 -19.77 -17.28
C SER A 3 5.32 -18.47 -16.49
N GLU A 4 4.57 -18.42 -15.39
CA GLU A 4 4.74 -17.41 -14.35
C GLU A 4 6.19 -17.35 -13.90
N VAL A 5 6.66 -16.12 -13.70
CA VAL A 5 7.96 -15.82 -13.12
C VAL A 5 7.96 -16.33 -11.68
N SER A 6 8.48 -17.54 -11.47
CA SER A 6 8.64 -18.11 -10.15
C SER A 6 9.86 -19.04 -10.13
N ALA A 7 10.98 -18.51 -9.65
CA ALA A 7 12.00 -19.36 -9.04
C ALA A 7 11.59 -19.81 -7.61
N VAL A 8 10.33 -19.63 -7.22
CA VAL A 8 9.73 -20.29 -6.05
C VAL A 8 9.24 -21.65 -6.54
N ARG A 9 9.99 -22.70 -6.22
CA ARG A 9 9.44 -24.05 -6.28
C ARG A 9 8.40 -24.17 -5.18
N TYR A 10 7.13 -24.24 -5.58
CA TYR A 10 6.12 -24.83 -4.73
C TYR A 10 6.50 -26.30 -4.54
N MET A 11 6.94 -26.65 -3.34
CA MET A 11 7.26 -28.02 -2.95
C MET A 11 6.50 -28.36 -1.69
N CYS A 12 6.11 -29.62 -1.56
CA CYS A 12 5.37 -30.02 -0.37
C CYS A 12 6.29 -29.98 0.87
N CYS A 13 5.71 -29.83 2.06
CA CYS A 13 6.46 -29.72 3.30
C CYS A 13 7.39 -30.92 3.53
N ASP A 14 6.95 -32.12 3.13
CA ASP A 14 7.71 -33.37 3.24
C ASP A 14 8.87 -33.45 2.25
N GLU A 15 8.67 -32.92 1.03
CA GLU A 15 9.72 -32.78 0.01
C GLU A 15 10.79 -31.80 0.48
N TYR A 16 10.39 -30.65 1.03
CA TYR A 16 11.32 -29.67 1.57
C TYR A 16 12.12 -30.22 2.75
N ARG A 17 11.46 -30.89 3.71
CA ARG A 17 12.10 -31.59 4.83
C ARG A 17 13.11 -32.62 4.34
N SER A 18 12.76 -33.37 3.30
CA SER A 18 13.65 -34.36 2.68
C SER A 18 14.86 -33.73 2.00
N CYS A 19 14.70 -32.56 1.38
CA CYS A 19 15.81 -31.80 0.77
C CYS A 19 16.79 -31.28 1.83
N LEU A 20 16.28 -30.77 2.96
CA LEU A 20 17.10 -30.35 4.10
C LEU A 20 17.83 -31.53 4.75
N ALA A 21 17.15 -32.66 4.95
CA ALA A 21 17.75 -33.88 5.53
C ALA A 21 18.85 -34.50 4.64
N LYS A 22 18.84 -34.22 3.34
CA LYS A 22 19.85 -34.66 2.38
C LYS A 22 21.00 -33.66 2.21
N GLU A 23 21.01 -32.57 2.97
CA GLU A 23 22.01 -31.49 2.89
C GLU A 23 22.21 -30.97 1.46
N SER A 24 21.12 -30.83 0.70
CA SER A 24 21.18 -30.31 -0.66
C SER A 24 21.77 -28.89 -0.67
N GLY A 25 22.81 -28.66 -1.47
CA GLY A 25 23.51 -27.37 -1.58
C GLY A 25 22.66 -26.22 -2.18
N GLU A 26 21.44 -26.50 -2.62
CA GLU A 26 20.44 -25.50 -3.04
C GLU A 26 19.74 -24.83 -1.85
N TYR A 27 19.86 -25.37 -0.63
CA TYR A 27 19.19 -24.88 0.57
C TYR A 27 20.20 -24.64 1.69
N VAL A 28 19.87 -23.72 2.60
CA VAL A 28 20.70 -23.49 3.79
C VAL A 28 20.67 -24.76 4.65
N PRO A 29 21.83 -25.37 4.98
CA PRO A 29 21.88 -26.56 5.80
C PRO A 29 21.25 -26.31 7.17
N TYR A 30 20.36 -27.19 7.61
CA TYR A 30 19.68 -27.05 8.90
C TYR A 30 19.45 -28.42 9.55
N ASP A 31 19.63 -28.50 10.86
CA ASP A 31 19.33 -29.71 11.63
C ASP A 31 17.82 -29.95 11.73
N VAL A 32 17.32 -30.86 10.90
CA VAL A 32 15.91 -31.27 10.86
C VAL A 32 15.44 -32.01 12.12
N ASN A 33 16.35 -32.38 13.03
CA ASN A 33 16.04 -32.96 14.34
C ASN A 33 16.10 -31.93 15.47
N GLY A 34 16.53 -30.69 15.20
CA GLY A 34 16.59 -29.58 16.14
C GLY A 34 15.24 -28.87 16.31
N GLN A 35 15.26 -27.70 16.97
CA GLN A 35 14.04 -26.94 17.29
C GLN A 35 13.21 -26.53 16.07
N TYR A 36 13.85 -26.22 14.94
CA TYR A 36 13.14 -25.94 13.67
C TYR A 36 12.54 -27.19 13.03
N GLY A 37 13.11 -28.36 13.31
CA GLY A 37 12.55 -29.67 12.97
C GLY A 37 11.14 -29.88 13.54
N HIS A 38 10.88 -29.35 14.73
CA HIS A 38 9.56 -29.41 15.36
C HIS A 38 8.50 -28.65 14.57
N LEU A 39 8.86 -27.63 13.79
CA LEU A 39 7.93 -26.90 12.94
C LEU A 39 7.30 -27.82 11.89
N PHE A 40 8.07 -28.74 11.30
CA PHE A 40 7.56 -29.72 10.34
C PHE A 40 6.53 -30.65 10.98
N ASN A 41 6.79 -31.14 12.19
CA ASN A 41 5.85 -32.00 12.91
C ASN A 41 4.57 -31.23 13.29
N ILE A 42 4.69 -29.97 13.73
CA ILE A 42 3.53 -29.11 14.03
C ILE A 42 2.69 -28.85 12.76
N ILE A 43 3.35 -28.62 11.62
CA ILE A 43 2.67 -28.45 10.32
C ILE A 43 1.97 -29.77 9.96
N GLU A 44 2.66 -30.90 9.99
CA GLU A 44 2.10 -32.22 9.65
C GLU A 44 0.90 -32.58 10.53
N GLU A 45 0.99 -32.41 11.85
CA GLU A 45 -0.13 -32.62 12.77
C GLU A 45 -1.30 -31.67 12.49
N ARG A 46 -1.02 -30.41 12.15
CA ARG A 46 -2.06 -29.44 11.77
C ARG A 46 -2.75 -29.75 10.45
N TYR A 47 -2.07 -30.44 9.52
CA TYR A 47 -2.61 -30.81 8.20
C TYR A 47 -3.22 -32.22 8.17
N LYS A 48 -3.04 -33.03 9.22
CA LYS A 48 -3.75 -34.31 9.39
C LYS A 48 -5.25 -34.14 9.71
N ASP A 49 -5.66 -32.95 10.13
CA ASP A 49 -7.07 -32.63 10.41
C ASP A 49 -7.86 -32.29 9.14
N ASN A 50 -9.15 -32.67 9.10
CA ASN A 50 -10.04 -32.44 7.97
C ASN A 50 -10.11 -30.93 7.64
N THR A 51 -9.44 -30.53 6.56
CA THR A 51 -9.31 -29.14 6.10
C THR A 51 -10.66 -28.46 5.94
N VAL A 52 -11.70 -29.20 5.52
CA VAL A 52 -13.08 -28.71 5.42
C VAL A 52 -13.63 -28.34 6.79
N SER A 53 -13.47 -29.21 7.79
CA SER A 53 -13.94 -28.96 9.16
C SER A 53 -13.19 -27.78 9.79
N ARG A 54 -11.88 -27.65 9.51
CA ARG A 54 -11.05 -26.55 10.02
C ARG A 54 -11.40 -25.23 9.36
N SER A 55 -11.55 -25.18 8.04
CA SER A 55 -11.98 -23.97 7.31
C SER A 55 -13.36 -23.52 7.77
N LEU A 56 -14.32 -24.45 7.94
CA LEU A 56 -15.65 -24.12 8.49
C LEU A 56 -15.58 -23.63 9.94
N THR A 57 -14.71 -24.20 10.77
CA THR A 57 -14.54 -23.77 12.17
C THR A 57 -13.89 -22.39 12.24
N LEU A 58 -12.83 -22.16 11.47
CA LEU A 58 -12.13 -20.90 11.38
C LEU A 58 -13.06 -19.81 10.82
N GLN A 59 -13.83 -20.12 9.77
CA GLN A 59 -14.82 -19.21 9.20
C GLN A 59 -15.89 -18.85 10.24
N LYS A 60 -16.40 -19.83 11.02
CA LYS A 60 -17.34 -19.55 12.13
C LYS A 60 -16.74 -18.65 13.21
N GLN A 61 -15.46 -18.78 13.49
CA GLN A 61 -14.77 -17.94 14.47
C GLN A 61 -14.53 -16.53 13.93
N ILE A 62 -14.09 -16.39 12.68
CA ILE A 62 -13.81 -15.10 12.04
C ILE A 62 -15.10 -14.35 11.70
N ASN A 63 -16.18 -15.04 11.32
CA ASN A 63 -17.50 -14.44 11.08
C ASN A 63 -18.09 -13.69 12.28
N ARG A 64 -17.53 -13.89 13.48
CA ARG A 64 -17.86 -13.08 14.65
C ARG A 64 -17.33 -11.64 14.54
N TYR A 65 -16.28 -11.44 13.75
CA TYR A 65 -15.56 -10.17 13.58
C TYR A 65 -15.70 -9.60 12.17
N ALA A 66 -15.69 -10.43 11.13
CA ALA A 66 -15.87 -10.04 9.74
C ALA A 66 -16.57 -11.14 8.93
N PRO A 67 -17.63 -10.84 8.15
CA PRO A 67 -18.32 -11.83 7.34
C PRO A 67 -17.43 -12.26 6.16
N ILE A 68 -16.86 -13.46 6.24
CA ILE A 68 -15.95 -14.01 5.22
C ILE A 68 -16.37 -15.43 4.81
N HIS A 69 -15.90 -15.84 3.63
CA HIS A 69 -16.04 -17.19 3.09
C HIS A 69 -14.66 -17.83 2.94
N LEU A 70 -14.48 -19.05 3.45
CA LEU A 70 -13.22 -19.81 3.36
C LEU A 70 -13.50 -21.15 2.68
N GLU A 71 -12.81 -21.44 1.59
CA GLU A 71 -12.85 -22.75 0.94
C GLU A 71 -11.75 -23.68 1.49
N PRO A 72 -11.96 -25.00 1.55
CA PRO A 72 -11.02 -25.96 2.15
C PRO A 72 -9.67 -26.07 1.42
N ASP A 73 -9.65 -25.87 0.10
CA ASP A 73 -8.49 -26.18 -0.75
C ASP A 73 -7.81 -24.93 -1.33
N ASP A 74 -8.33 -23.74 -1.01
CA ASP A 74 -7.84 -22.45 -1.49
C ASP A 74 -7.70 -21.50 -0.30
N SER A 75 -6.59 -21.62 0.41
CA SER A 75 -6.32 -20.76 1.56
C SER A 75 -6.06 -19.34 1.06
N ASN A 76 -7.11 -18.54 0.99
CA ASN A 76 -7.05 -17.08 0.81
C ASN A 76 -6.31 -16.36 1.95
N LEU A 77 -5.67 -17.09 2.86
CA LEU A 77 -4.86 -16.53 3.93
C LEU A 77 -3.57 -15.89 3.35
N ASP A 78 -3.42 -14.60 3.57
CA ASP A 78 -2.22 -13.83 3.29
C ASP A 78 -1.47 -13.62 4.61
N VAL A 79 -0.20 -14.01 4.66
CA VAL A 79 0.63 -13.95 5.86
C VAL A 79 1.96 -13.30 5.53
N THR A 80 2.21 -12.16 6.19
CA THR A 80 3.52 -11.51 6.24
C THR A 80 4.06 -11.68 7.64
N ILE A 81 5.28 -12.19 7.81
CA ILE A 81 5.91 -12.34 9.13
C ILE A 81 7.42 -12.28 9.01
N GLY A 82 8.06 -11.44 9.83
CA GLY A 82 9.51 -11.32 9.85
C GLY A 82 10.00 -9.97 10.35
N PRO A 83 11.32 -9.78 10.39
CA PRO A 83 11.92 -8.48 10.65
C PRO A 83 11.98 -7.67 9.34
N TYR A 84 11.23 -6.58 9.25
CA TYR A 84 11.13 -5.79 8.02
C TYR A 84 11.53 -4.33 8.19
N GLU A 85 10.81 -3.59 9.02
CA GLU A 85 10.98 -2.13 9.12
C GLU A 85 12.08 -1.72 10.08
N THR A 86 12.84 -0.68 9.75
CA THR A 86 13.98 -0.21 10.55
C THR A 86 13.70 1.09 11.32
N TYR A 87 12.44 1.54 11.37
CA TYR A 87 12.04 2.81 11.97
C TYR A 87 12.37 2.92 13.47
N GLU A 88 12.33 1.80 14.19
CA GLU A 88 12.64 1.75 15.62
C GLU A 88 14.15 1.91 15.92
N ASP A 89 15.02 1.65 14.94
CA ASP A 89 16.43 2.00 15.03
C ASP A 89 16.62 3.48 14.71
N GLY A 90 16.32 4.32 15.70
CA GLY A 90 16.48 5.78 15.63
C GLY A 90 17.92 6.28 15.63
N LEU A 91 18.92 5.40 15.57
CA LEU A 91 20.33 5.78 15.51
C LEU A 91 20.89 5.64 14.09
N PHE A 92 20.76 4.46 13.48
CA PHE A 92 21.30 4.17 12.16
C PHE A 92 20.27 3.66 11.16
N SER A 93 19.07 3.30 11.62
CA SER A 93 18.02 2.69 10.79
C SER A 93 18.50 1.41 10.07
N TYR A 94 19.35 0.62 10.71
CA TYR A 94 19.93 -0.62 10.19
C TYR A 94 19.25 -1.88 10.74
N LYS A 95 18.71 -1.83 11.96
CA LYS A 95 18.10 -3.00 12.61
C LYS A 95 16.61 -3.05 12.32
N ALA A 96 16.17 -4.14 11.71
CA ALA A 96 14.77 -4.37 11.41
C ALA A 96 14.01 -4.93 12.63
N THR A 97 12.76 -4.51 12.79
CA THR A 97 11.84 -4.92 13.86
C THR A 97 10.92 -6.03 13.39
N PHE A 98 10.65 -6.99 14.27
CA PHE A 98 9.70 -8.07 13.98
C PHE A 98 8.27 -7.56 13.91
N GLU A 99 7.56 -7.97 12.87
CA GLU A 99 6.14 -7.75 12.68
C GLU A 99 5.46 -8.98 12.07
N ALA A 100 4.14 -9.04 12.21
CA ALA A 100 3.31 -10.03 11.56
C ALA A 100 1.97 -9.42 11.14
N PHE A 101 1.50 -9.77 9.96
CA PHE A 101 0.18 -9.49 9.44
C PHE A 101 -0.44 -10.78 8.93
N VAL A 102 -1.66 -11.05 9.36
CA VAL A 102 -2.46 -12.19 8.92
C VAL A 102 -3.79 -11.65 8.43
N GLY A 103 -4.14 -11.90 7.18
CA GLY A 103 -5.38 -11.43 6.57
C GLY A 103 -5.96 -12.40 5.56
N ILE A 104 -7.15 -12.10 5.07
CA ILE A 104 -7.80 -12.84 3.98
C ILE A 104 -7.76 -11.99 2.71
N ARG A 105 -7.22 -12.54 1.64
CA ARG A 105 -7.18 -11.92 0.32
C ARG A 105 -8.60 -11.66 -0.21
N ASP A 106 -8.81 -10.45 -0.69
CA ASP A 106 -10.01 -10.02 -1.41
C ASP A 106 -9.68 -10.03 -2.91
N ASP A 107 -10.04 -11.11 -3.60
CA ASP A 107 -9.73 -11.29 -5.03
C ASP A 107 -10.44 -10.26 -5.92
N THR A 108 -11.63 -9.80 -5.51
CA THR A 108 -12.39 -8.79 -6.25
C THR A 108 -11.67 -7.45 -6.18
N ALA A 109 -11.32 -7.01 -4.97
CA ALA A 109 -10.57 -5.77 -4.79
C ALA A 109 -9.16 -5.87 -5.39
N THR A 110 -8.49 -7.01 -5.25
CA THR A 110 -7.18 -7.28 -5.86
C THR A 110 -7.23 -7.15 -7.39
N SER A 111 -8.28 -7.69 -8.02
CA SER A 111 -8.49 -7.56 -9.47
C SER A 111 -8.77 -6.11 -9.89
N GLN A 112 -9.51 -5.35 -9.08
CA GLN A 112 -9.79 -3.94 -9.36
C GLN A 112 -8.54 -3.07 -9.30
N VAL A 113 -7.64 -3.34 -8.35
CA VAL A 113 -6.40 -2.56 -8.21
C VAL A 113 -5.33 -2.94 -9.25
N LYS A 114 -5.39 -4.17 -9.81
CA LYS A 114 -4.52 -4.60 -10.91
C LYS A 114 -4.56 -3.65 -12.11
N LEU A 115 -5.73 -3.04 -12.38
CA LEU A 115 -5.87 -2.02 -13.41
C LEU A 115 -4.82 -0.91 -13.28
N PHE A 116 -4.54 -0.42 -12.07
CA PHE A 116 -3.54 0.64 -11.87
C PHE A 116 -2.14 0.18 -12.23
N GLY A 117 -1.77 -1.02 -11.78
CA GLY A 117 -0.49 -1.65 -12.13
C GLY A 117 -0.32 -1.80 -13.64
N ASP A 118 -1.36 -2.28 -14.33
CA ASP A 118 -1.36 -2.48 -15.79
C ASP A 118 -1.27 -1.15 -16.57
N GLN A 119 -1.59 -0.01 -15.95
CA GLN A 119 -1.53 1.31 -16.59
C GLN A 119 -0.29 2.13 -16.23
N LEU A 120 0.58 1.68 -15.33
CA LEU A 120 1.75 2.44 -14.85
C LEU A 120 2.64 2.98 -15.98
N GLN A 121 2.92 2.15 -16.98
CA GLN A 121 3.77 2.56 -18.10
C GLN A 121 3.13 3.68 -18.94
N ASP A 122 1.81 3.66 -19.08
CA ASP A 122 1.08 4.72 -19.79
C ASP A 122 0.99 5.99 -18.95
N LEU A 123 0.81 5.85 -17.63
CA LEU A 123 0.87 6.97 -16.69
C LEU A 123 2.24 7.66 -16.75
N GLU A 124 3.35 6.91 -16.66
CA GLU A 124 4.73 7.43 -16.75
C GLU A 124 4.94 8.27 -18.02
N ARG A 125 4.53 7.73 -19.17
CA ARG A 125 4.67 8.41 -20.48
C ARG A 125 3.90 9.72 -20.54
N ASN A 126 2.77 9.80 -19.85
CA ASN A 126 1.88 10.96 -19.87
C ASN A 126 2.06 11.91 -18.68
N LEU A 127 3.00 11.63 -17.76
CA LEU A 127 3.31 12.52 -16.65
C LEU A 127 3.54 13.96 -17.17
N PRO A 128 3.00 14.99 -16.48
CA PRO A 128 3.07 16.38 -16.90
C PRO A 128 4.46 16.99 -16.61
N MET A 129 5.50 16.38 -17.18
CA MET A 129 6.89 16.78 -17.07
C MET A 129 7.63 16.50 -18.38
N ASP A 130 8.81 17.11 -18.54
CA ASP A 130 9.63 16.91 -19.73
C ASP A 130 10.06 15.45 -19.88
N ASN A 131 10.10 14.97 -21.12
CA ASN A 131 10.41 13.57 -21.42
C ASN A 131 11.81 13.13 -20.92
N ILE A 132 12.74 14.07 -20.76
CA ILE A 132 14.09 13.79 -20.24
C ILE A 132 14.10 13.31 -18.78
N PHE A 133 13.03 13.58 -18.02
CA PHE A 133 12.90 13.16 -16.63
C PHE A 133 12.09 11.86 -16.48
N LYS A 134 11.49 11.37 -17.57
CA LYS A 134 10.67 10.16 -17.55
C LYS A 134 11.55 8.91 -17.59
N SER A 135 11.11 7.89 -16.88
CA SER A 135 11.69 6.56 -16.91
C SER A 135 11.26 5.83 -18.19
N ASP A 136 12.21 5.18 -18.86
CA ASP A 136 11.95 4.43 -20.09
C ASP A 136 11.02 3.23 -19.86
N SER A 137 11.20 2.57 -18.70
CA SER A 137 10.44 1.40 -18.29
C SER A 137 10.06 1.51 -16.82
N VAL A 138 8.78 1.26 -16.52
CA VAL A 138 8.26 1.14 -15.15
C VAL A 138 7.41 -0.13 -15.04
N SER A 139 7.39 -0.72 -13.85
CA SER A 139 6.59 -1.92 -13.56
C SER A 139 5.96 -1.80 -12.18
N ALA A 140 4.72 -2.28 -12.06
CA ALA A 140 4.05 -2.39 -10.77
C ALA A 140 4.68 -3.51 -9.94
N ALA A 141 4.84 -3.25 -8.64
CA ALA A 141 4.82 -4.35 -7.68
C ALA A 141 3.46 -5.05 -7.74
N PRO A 142 3.38 -6.39 -7.67
CA PRO A 142 2.11 -7.07 -7.49
C PRO A 142 1.37 -6.53 -6.26
N ILE A 143 0.14 -6.10 -6.48
CA ILE A 143 -0.72 -5.52 -5.44
C ILE A 143 -1.69 -6.61 -4.97
N ARG A 144 -1.78 -6.82 -3.66
CA ARG A 144 -2.78 -7.67 -3.03
C ARG A 144 -3.63 -6.84 -2.10
N VAL A 145 -4.94 -7.04 -2.12
CA VAL A 145 -5.86 -6.45 -1.16
C VAL A 145 -6.27 -7.52 -0.17
N ILE A 146 -6.14 -7.23 1.12
CA ILE A 146 -6.49 -8.17 2.19
C ILE A 146 -7.39 -7.50 3.23
N ASN A 147 -8.21 -8.31 3.88
CA ASN A 147 -8.90 -7.95 5.12
C ASN A 147 -8.07 -8.47 6.29
N LEU A 148 -7.49 -7.56 7.08
CA LEU A 148 -6.64 -7.89 8.21
C LEU A 148 -7.43 -8.60 9.31
N LEU A 149 -6.96 -9.77 9.74
CA LEU A 149 -7.51 -10.51 10.87
C LEU A 149 -6.71 -10.27 12.15
N TYR A 150 -5.39 -10.19 12.02
CA TYR A 150 -4.47 -10.05 13.15
C TYR A 150 -3.17 -9.40 12.70
N ASN A 151 -2.63 -8.52 13.54
CA ASN A 151 -1.27 -8.02 13.41
C ASN A 151 -0.57 -7.95 14.77
N SER A 152 0.76 -7.99 14.78
CA SER A 152 1.57 -7.90 16.02
C SER A 152 3.00 -7.45 15.71
N GLY A 153 3.74 -7.01 16.74
CA GLY A 153 5.13 -6.56 16.58
C GLY A 153 5.19 -5.06 16.33
N ASP A 154 5.83 -4.63 15.25
CA ASP A 154 5.93 -3.22 14.83
C ASP A 154 4.61 -2.66 14.26
N VAL A 155 3.56 -2.71 15.08
CA VAL A 155 2.20 -2.25 14.74
C VAL A 155 1.79 -1.06 15.59
N LYS A 156 2.78 -0.30 16.07
CA LYS A 156 2.56 0.91 16.87
C LYS A 156 1.81 1.93 16.02
N GLY A 157 0.83 2.61 16.63
CA GLY A 157 0.00 3.58 15.91
C GLY A 157 0.81 4.76 15.34
N PRO A 158 0.39 5.37 14.23
CA PRO A 158 -0.84 5.12 13.45
C PRO A 158 -0.85 3.75 12.78
N GLN A 159 -2.01 3.09 12.73
CA GLN A 159 -2.13 1.76 12.13
C GLN A 159 -1.81 1.81 10.63
N THR A 160 -0.93 0.90 10.19
CA THR A 160 -0.60 0.65 8.79
C THR A 160 -1.87 0.43 7.96
N ILE A 161 -1.96 1.05 6.79
CA ILE A 161 -3.05 0.87 5.83
C ILE A 161 -2.61 0.12 4.57
N ALA A 162 -1.31 0.15 4.27
CA ALA A 162 -0.66 -0.59 3.23
C ALA A 162 0.82 -0.77 3.59
N PHE A 163 1.48 -1.80 3.05
CA PHE A 163 2.92 -1.99 3.17
C PHE A 163 3.49 -2.60 1.88
N ASN A 164 4.77 -2.29 1.59
CA ASN A 164 5.47 -2.79 0.42
C ASN A 164 6.74 -3.54 0.84
N LEU A 165 6.78 -4.85 0.61
CA LEU A 165 7.85 -5.70 1.12
C LEU A 165 8.35 -6.66 0.03
N PRO A 166 9.62 -7.12 0.11
CA PRO A 166 10.59 -6.90 1.19
C PRO A 166 11.44 -5.62 1.01
N ASN A 167 12.13 -5.20 2.08
CA ASN A 167 13.01 -4.02 2.10
C ASN A 167 14.47 -4.28 1.64
N ASP A 168 14.93 -5.55 1.57
CA ASP A 168 16.31 -5.87 1.15
C ASP A 168 16.52 -5.56 -0.34
N GLU A 169 17.29 -4.51 -0.64
CA GLU A 169 17.57 -4.04 -2.01
C GLU A 169 18.07 -5.15 -2.95
N ARG A 170 18.78 -6.16 -2.44
CA ARG A 170 19.22 -7.30 -3.27
C ARG A 170 18.03 -8.14 -3.74
N ILE A 171 17.12 -8.46 -2.82
CA ILE A 171 15.91 -9.24 -3.13
C ILE A 171 14.99 -8.42 -4.03
N VAL A 172 14.86 -7.12 -3.77
CA VAL A 172 14.08 -6.20 -4.62
C VAL A 172 14.61 -6.20 -6.05
N ASN A 173 15.93 -6.11 -6.25
CA ASN A 173 16.53 -6.13 -7.58
C ASN A 173 16.36 -7.48 -8.29
N GLU A 174 16.41 -8.59 -7.56
CA GLU A 174 16.31 -9.94 -8.13
C GLU A 174 14.85 -10.38 -8.39
N ARG A 175 13.91 -9.97 -7.54
CA ARG A 175 12.56 -10.55 -7.44
C ARG A 175 11.43 -9.52 -7.37
N GLY A 176 11.75 -8.24 -7.21
CA GLY A 176 10.77 -7.17 -6.98
C GLY A 176 10.24 -7.13 -5.55
N THR A 177 9.27 -6.26 -5.34
CA THR A 177 8.49 -6.14 -4.10
C THR A 177 7.05 -6.55 -4.33
N SER A 178 6.26 -6.62 -3.27
CA SER A 178 4.81 -6.72 -3.35
C SER A 178 4.13 -5.75 -2.39
N MET A 179 3.10 -5.09 -2.90
CA MET A 179 2.25 -4.17 -2.15
C MET A 179 1.07 -4.92 -1.56
N VAL A 180 0.79 -4.72 -0.27
CA VAL A 180 -0.36 -5.28 0.41
C VAL A 180 -1.21 -4.15 0.99
N MET A 181 -2.49 -4.10 0.63
CA MET A 181 -3.46 -3.11 1.08
C MET A 181 -4.38 -3.69 2.15
N LEU A 182 -4.53 -3.01 3.28
CA LEU A 182 -5.36 -3.44 4.42
C LEU A 182 -6.75 -2.78 4.37
N LYS A 183 -7.64 -3.34 3.54
CA LYS A 183 -8.94 -2.72 3.19
C LYS A 183 -9.80 -2.39 4.40
N ASN A 184 -10.00 -3.34 5.31
CA ASN A 184 -10.83 -3.14 6.50
C ASN A 184 -10.25 -2.12 7.49
N ILE A 185 -8.91 -1.96 7.51
CA ILE A 185 -8.26 -0.88 8.28
C ILE A 185 -8.49 0.47 7.61
N SER A 186 -8.44 0.56 6.28
CA SER A 186 -8.85 1.76 5.54
C SER A 186 -10.33 2.10 5.76
N GLU A 187 -11.23 1.11 5.80
CA GLU A 187 -12.66 1.30 6.10
C GLU A 187 -12.86 1.86 7.52
N ALA A 188 -12.16 1.31 8.51
CA ALA A 188 -12.19 1.79 9.89
C ALA A 188 -11.67 3.23 9.99
N ASN A 189 -10.52 3.52 9.36
CA ASN A 189 -9.97 4.88 9.28
C ASN A 189 -10.94 5.86 8.62
N PHE A 190 -11.57 5.46 7.52
CA PHE A 190 -12.57 6.28 6.83
C PHE A 190 -13.75 6.59 7.74
N LYS A 191 -14.35 5.56 8.35
CA LYS A 191 -15.55 5.69 9.18
C LYS A 191 -15.31 6.48 10.46
N HIS A 192 -14.20 6.21 11.15
CA HIS A 192 -13.97 6.71 12.51
C HIS A 192 -13.06 7.94 12.57
N ILE A 193 -12.33 8.25 11.49
CA ILE A 193 -11.41 9.40 11.46
C ILE A 193 -11.76 10.35 10.32
N LEU A 194 -11.79 9.87 9.07
CA LEU A 194 -12.00 10.74 7.92
C LEU A 194 -13.40 11.37 7.91
N LYS A 195 -14.45 10.58 8.17
CA LYS A 195 -15.83 11.07 8.13
C LYS A 195 -16.11 12.13 9.22
N PRO A 196 -15.71 11.95 10.50
CA PRO A 196 -15.81 13.01 11.50
C PRO A 196 -15.03 14.28 11.16
N ILE A 197 -13.83 14.14 10.58
CA ILE A 197 -13.06 15.30 10.09
C ILE A 197 -13.82 16.03 8.99
N ALA A 198 -14.31 15.28 8.00
CA ALA A 198 -15.09 15.84 6.92
C ALA A 198 -16.36 16.53 7.44
N ASP A 199 -16.98 15.98 8.48
CA ASP A 199 -18.16 16.60 9.08
C ASP A 199 -17.88 17.95 9.73
N ALA A 200 -16.67 18.14 10.25
CA ALA A 200 -16.22 19.39 10.83
C ALA A 200 -15.79 20.41 9.77
N CYS A 201 -15.03 20.00 8.76
CA CYS A 201 -14.34 20.93 7.86
C CYS A 201 -14.90 21.03 6.44
N ILE A 202 -15.69 20.06 5.95
CA ILE A 202 -16.24 20.10 4.59
C ILE A 202 -17.64 20.71 4.61
N ARG A 203 -17.87 21.66 3.68
CA ARG A 203 -19.18 22.27 3.45
C ARG A 203 -20.28 21.24 3.22
N VAL A 204 -21.47 21.52 3.77
CA VAL A 204 -22.64 20.63 3.71
C VAL A 204 -22.98 20.20 2.29
N GLU A 205 -22.87 21.10 1.31
CA GLU A 205 -23.19 20.83 -0.09
C GLU A 205 -22.18 19.89 -0.77
N GLN A 206 -21.02 19.65 -0.16
CA GLN A 206 -19.99 18.75 -0.68
C GLN A 206 -19.88 17.44 0.12
N LYS A 207 -20.54 17.31 1.26
CA LYS A 207 -20.39 16.14 2.15
C LYS A 207 -20.81 14.81 1.52
N GLU A 208 -21.72 14.83 0.55
CA GLU A 208 -22.15 13.64 -0.21
C GLU A 208 -21.03 13.05 -1.06
N TYR A 209 -20.02 13.84 -1.41
CA TYR A 209 -18.86 13.41 -2.20
C TYR A 209 -17.75 12.78 -1.33
N VAL A 210 -17.90 12.78 -0.01
CA VAL A 210 -16.97 12.10 0.92
C VAL A 210 -17.39 10.65 1.04
N ASN A 211 -16.77 9.79 0.23
CA ASN A 211 -17.12 8.39 0.04
C ASN A 211 -15.89 7.47 0.21
N PHE A 212 -16.12 6.24 0.66
CA PHE A 212 -15.04 5.29 0.91
C PHE A 212 -14.34 4.88 -0.38
N GLU A 213 -15.08 4.51 -1.43
CA GLU A 213 -14.47 4.01 -2.68
C GLU A 213 -13.48 5.00 -3.31
N PRO A 214 -13.80 6.29 -3.50
CA PRO A 214 -12.84 7.28 -4.03
C PRO A 214 -11.66 7.53 -3.09
N TYR A 215 -11.87 7.52 -1.77
CA TYR A 215 -10.81 7.64 -0.78
C TYR A 215 -9.83 6.47 -0.88
N TYR A 216 -10.34 5.24 -0.86
CA TYR A 216 -9.54 4.02 -0.96
C TYR A 216 -8.85 3.90 -2.32
N THR A 217 -9.56 4.23 -3.40
CA THR A 217 -9.00 4.26 -4.76
C THR A 217 -7.84 5.25 -4.87
N HIS A 218 -7.90 6.40 -4.19
CA HIS A 218 -6.78 7.33 -4.13
C HIS A 218 -5.58 6.75 -3.39
N ILE A 219 -5.76 6.07 -2.26
CA ILE A 219 -4.66 5.39 -1.54
C ILE A 219 -4.00 4.35 -2.46
N VAL A 220 -4.77 3.48 -3.10
CA VAL A 220 -4.21 2.49 -4.05
C VAL A 220 -3.42 3.18 -5.16
N CYS A 221 -3.95 4.28 -5.70
CA CYS A 221 -3.28 5.01 -6.76
C CYS A 221 -2.03 5.73 -6.27
N HIS A 222 -2.03 6.26 -5.04
CA HIS A 222 -0.88 6.83 -4.36
C HIS A 222 0.26 5.80 -4.28
N GLU A 223 -0.04 4.59 -3.82
CA GLU A 223 0.94 3.50 -3.73
C GLU A 223 1.54 3.14 -5.09
N CYS A 224 0.71 3.06 -6.13
CA CYS A 224 1.18 2.88 -7.50
C CYS A 224 2.08 4.05 -7.95
N CYS A 225 1.74 5.27 -7.55
CA CYS A 225 2.42 6.49 -7.99
C CYS A 225 3.80 6.68 -7.37
N HIS A 226 4.14 5.97 -6.30
CA HIS A 226 5.54 5.85 -5.88
C HIS A 226 6.40 5.27 -7.00
N GLY A 227 5.92 4.28 -7.75
CA GLY A 227 6.67 3.60 -8.81
C GLY A 227 6.88 4.38 -10.12
N ILE A 228 6.41 5.63 -10.21
CA ILE A 228 6.55 6.48 -11.41
C ILE A 228 7.19 7.83 -11.08
N GLY A 229 7.70 8.49 -12.12
CA GLY A 229 8.50 9.69 -12.01
C GLY A 229 9.98 9.42 -11.74
N PRO A 230 10.77 10.48 -11.52
CA PRO A 230 12.21 10.39 -11.42
C PRO A 230 12.65 9.65 -10.14
N HIS A 231 13.47 8.62 -10.29
CA HIS A 231 14.11 7.91 -9.17
C HIS A 231 15.63 7.93 -9.32
N SER A 232 16.12 7.32 -10.41
CA SER A 232 17.50 7.45 -10.87
C SER A 232 17.62 8.68 -11.76
N ILE A 233 18.62 9.52 -11.49
CA ILE A 233 18.82 10.78 -12.21
C ILE A 233 20.27 10.91 -12.69
N THR A 234 20.45 11.79 -13.68
CA THR A 234 21.78 12.21 -14.14
C THR A 234 21.95 13.68 -13.80
N LEU A 235 22.96 14.00 -12.99
CA LEU A 235 23.27 15.38 -12.61
C LEU A 235 23.79 16.18 -13.81
N PRO A 236 23.77 17.52 -13.77
CA PRO A 236 24.35 18.36 -14.83
C PRO A 236 25.82 18.03 -15.14
N SER A 237 26.56 17.46 -14.19
CA SER A 237 27.92 16.97 -14.35
C SER A 237 28.06 15.66 -15.16
N GLY A 238 26.94 15.03 -15.54
CA GLY A 238 26.89 13.70 -16.14
C GLY A 238 26.95 12.55 -15.14
N LYS A 239 27.16 12.83 -13.84
CA LYS A 239 27.22 11.81 -12.78
C LYS A 239 25.83 11.21 -12.54
N LYS A 240 25.75 9.88 -12.45
CA LYS A 240 24.54 9.15 -12.02
C LYS A 240 24.33 9.32 -10.51
N SER A 241 23.09 9.58 -10.11
CA SER A 241 22.66 9.71 -8.73
C SER A 241 21.18 9.26 -8.57
N THR A 242 20.61 9.47 -7.40
CA THR A 242 19.18 9.24 -7.12
C THR A 242 18.54 10.48 -6.54
N VAL A 243 17.23 10.66 -6.78
CA VAL A 243 16.45 11.76 -6.19
C VAL A 243 16.56 11.74 -4.66
N ARG A 244 16.50 10.56 -4.04
CA ARG A 244 16.73 10.34 -2.60
C ARG A 244 18.06 10.90 -2.11
N LEU A 245 19.15 10.58 -2.81
CA LEU A 245 20.49 11.01 -2.39
C LEU A 245 20.69 12.52 -2.53
N GLU A 246 20.10 13.14 -3.55
CA GLU A 246 20.23 14.58 -3.79
C GLU A 246 19.28 15.44 -2.93
N LEU A 247 18.09 14.92 -2.59
CA LEU A 247 17.11 15.64 -1.76
C LEU A 247 17.29 15.42 -0.25
N GLN A 248 18.04 14.39 0.17
CA GLN A 248 18.42 14.14 1.56
C GLN A 248 17.21 14.20 2.53
N GLU A 249 17.25 15.04 3.56
CA GLU A 249 16.20 15.18 4.57
C GLU A 249 14.84 15.65 4.01
N PHE A 250 14.81 16.23 2.81
CA PHE A 250 13.57 16.66 2.15
C PHE A 250 12.92 15.57 1.31
N HIS A 251 13.64 14.48 1.01
CA HIS A 251 13.18 13.45 0.10
C HIS A 251 11.82 12.88 0.50
N SER A 252 11.68 12.37 1.73
CA SER A 252 10.49 11.62 2.13
C SER A 252 9.22 12.47 2.01
N ALA A 253 9.21 13.68 2.55
CA ALA A 253 8.04 14.55 2.46
C ALA A 253 7.69 14.98 1.03
N LEU A 254 8.69 15.12 0.15
CA LEU A 254 8.48 15.46 -1.26
C LEU A 254 8.00 14.25 -2.07
N GLU A 255 8.48 13.06 -1.77
CA GLU A 255 8.04 11.81 -2.39
C GLU A 255 6.59 11.47 -2.02
N GLU A 256 6.20 11.65 -0.74
CA GLU A 256 4.80 11.56 -0.31
C GLU A 256 3.90 12.57 -1.02
N ALA A 257 4.36 13.84 -1.08
CA ALA A 257 3.62 14.87 -1.79
C ALA A 257 3.48 14.58 -3.29
N LYS A 258 4.50 13.96 -3.90
CA LYS A 258 4.46 13.50 -5.29
C LYS A 258 3.44 12.38 -5.44
N ALA A 259 3.52 11.32 -4.64
CA ALA A 259 2.62 10.17 -4.75
C ALA A 259 1.14 10.58 -4.60
N ASP A 260 0.84 11.46 -3.63
CA ASP A 260 -0.52 11.98 -3.43
C ASP A 260 -1.05 12.75 -4.66
N ILE A 261 -0.31 13.76 -5.14
CA ILE A 261 -0.79 14.65 -6.20
C ILE A 261 -0.77 13.98 -7.57
N VAL A 262 0.22 13.11 -7.82
CA VAL A 262 0.29 12.28 -9.03
C VAL A 262 -0.83 11.23 -8.98
N GLY A 263 -1.17 10.70 -7.81
CA GLY A 263 -2.35 9.85 -7.62
C GLY A 263 -3.63 10.53 -8.08
N LEU A 264 -3.88 11.77 -7.65
CA LEU A 264 -5.03 12.55 -8.12
C LEU A 264 -5.01 12.83 -9.63
N TRP A 265 -3.83 13.12 -10.19
CA TRP A 265 -3.66 13.29 -11.64
C TRP A 265 -3.97 11.99 -12.39
N ALA A 266 -3.44 10.86 -11.94
CA ALA A 266 -3.60 9.55 -12.55
C ALA A 266 -5.07 9.11 -12.53
N LEU A 267 -5.78 9.30 -11.41
CA LEU A 267 -7.22 9.05 -11.35
C LEU A 267 -8.00 9.86 -12.39
N ASN A 268 -7.73 11.17 -12.48
CA ASN A 268 -8.36 12.03 -13.48
C ASN A 268 -8.01 11.60 -14.92
N PHE A 269 -6.76 11.19 -15.16
CA PHE A 269 -6.30 10.69 -16.46
C PHE A 269 -7.05 9.40 -16.85
N LEU A 270 -7.15 8.43 -15.95
CA LEU A 270 -7.85 7.16 -16.17
C LEU A 270 -9.36 7.36 -16.35
N ILE A 271 -9.99 8.31 -15.63
CA ILE A 271 -11.38 8.72 -15.87
C ILE A 271 -11.54 9.31 -17.28
N LYS A 272 -10.62 10.18 -17.71
CA LYS A 272 -10.65 10.78 -19.06
C LYS A 272 -10.45 9.74 -20.17
N LYS A 273 -9.69 8.69 -19.92
CA LYS A 273 -9.55 7.52 -20.83
C LYS A 273 -10.74 6.56 -20.79
N GLY A 274 -11.70 6.76 -19.88
CA GLY A 274 -12.86 5.87 -19.73
C GLY A 274 -12.55 4.55 -19.01
N LEU A 275 -11.39 4.44 -18.37
CA LEU A 275 -10.99 3.25 -17.60
C LEU A 275 -11.55 3.28 -16.16
N LEU A 276 -11.96 4.45 -15.68
CA LEU A 276 -12.63 4.63 -14.39
C LEU A 276 -13.97 5.37 -14.55
N PRO A 277 -14.96 5.10 -13.67
CA PRO A 277 -16.24 5.77 -13.71
C PRO A 277 -16.14 7.29 -13.53
N LYS A 278 -16.89 8.05 -14.35
CA LYS A 278 -16.95 9.52 -14.24
C LYS A 278 -17.50 10.00 -12.88
N SER A 279 -18.29 9.18 -12.19
CA SER A 279 -18.83 9.46 -10.86
C SER A 279 -17.74 9.64 -9.80
N LEU A 280 -16.53 9.12 -10.01
CA LEU A 280 -15.40 9.30 -9.09
C LEU A 280 -14.81 10.72 -9.12
N SER A 281 -15.01 11.47 -10.20
CA SER A 281 -14.30 12.73 -10.47
C SER A 281 -14.44 13.80 -9.38
N GLN A 282 -15.64 13.99 -8.84
CA GLN A 282 -15.86 14.96 -7.76
C GLN A 282 -15.47 14.37 -6.41
N SER A 283 -15.87 13.11 -6.18
CA SER A 283 -15.66 12.44 -4.91
C SER A 283 -14.20 12.20 -4.55
N MET A 284 -13.33 11.98 -5.54
CA MET A 284 -11.89 11.84 -5.29
C MET A 284 -11.28 13.14 -4.73
N TYR A 285 -11.64 14.30 -5.28
CA TYR A 285 -11.10 15.59 -4.82
C TYR A 285 -11.65 16.00 -3.45
N VAL A 286 -12.95 15.79 -3.20
CA VAL A 286 -13.56 16.15 -1.92
C VAL A 286 -13.08 15.21 -0.80
N SER A 287 -12.96 13.90 -1.08
CA SER A 287 -12.41 12.95 -0.12
C SER A 287 -10.93 13.22 0.16
N PHE A 288 -10.15 13.59 -0.86
CA PHE A 288 -8.77 14.03 -0.70
C PHE A 288 -8.66 15.28 0.19
N LEU A 289 -9.52 16.29 0.00
CA LEU A 289 -9.52 17.49 0.84
C LEU A 289 -9.75 17.15 2.33
N ALA A 290 -10.70 16.25 2.63
CA ALA A 290 -10.87 15.76 4.00
C ALA A 290 -9.63 14.99 4.48
N GLY A 291 -9.01 14.21 3.57
CA GLY A 291 -7.76 13.50 3.78
C GLY A 291 -6.59 14.42 4.14
N CYS A 292 -6.57 15.65 3.64
CA CYS A 292 -5.54 16.63 3.99
C CYS A 292 -5.48 16.88 5.49
N PHE A 293 -6.62 17.16 6.11
CA PHE A 293 -6.71 17.40 7.55
C PHE A 293 -6.40 16.16 8.37
N ARG A 294 -6.71 14.97 7.85
CA ARG A 294 -6.36 13.71 8.52
C ARG A 294 -4.84 13.54 8.59
N SER A 295 -4.13 13.62 7.46
CA SER A 295 -2.68 13.37 7.45
C SER A 295 -1.89 14.49 8.14
N ILE A 296 -2.29 15.76 8.01
CA ILE A 296 -1.62 16.88 8.71
C ILE A 296 -1.62 16.67 10.24
N ARG A 297 -2.64 16.00 10.79
CA ARG A 297 -2.72 15.67 12.23
C ARG A 297 -1.73 14.60 12.70
N PHE A 298 -1.02 13.93 11.79
CA PHE A 298 0.13 13.09 12.15
C PHE A 298 1.31 13.93 12.66
N GLY A 299 1.38 15.21 12.25
CA GLY A 299 2.42 16.16 12.63
C GLY A 299 3.27 16.59 11.43
N LEU A 300 3.88 17.77 11.54
CA LEU A 300 4.72 18.33 10.47
C LEU A 300 6.17 17.79 10.47
N GLU A 301 6.53 17.03 11.50
CA GLU A 301 7.78 16.28 11.57
C GLU A 301 7.68 14.92 10.85
N GLU A 302 6.45 14.50 10.51
CA GLU A 302 6.16 13.25 9.81
C GLU A 302 6.04 13.52 8.30
N ALA A 303 6.55 12.62 7.45
CA ALA A 303 6.68 12.83 6.01
C ALA A 303 5.32 13.04 5.31
N HIS A 304 4.32 12.21 5.61
CA HIS A 304 2.99 12.35 5.01
C HIS A 304 2.30 13.64 5.48
N GLY A 305 2.38 13.95 6.78
CA GLY A 305 1.84 15.17 7.35
C GLY A 305 2.45 16.44 6.74
N LYS A 306 3.78 16.47 6.60
CA LYS A 306 4.52 17.57 5.97
C LYS A 306 4.24 17.68 4.47
N GLY A 307 4.25 16.57 3.75
CA GLY A 307 3.92 16.51 2.32
C GLY A 307 2.49 16.97 2.05
N GLN A 308 1.55 16.59 2.92
CA GLN A 308 0.15 17.01 2.80
C GLN A 308 -0.06 18.49 3.14
N ALA A 309 0.67 19.03 4.10
CA ALA A 309 0.65 20.47 4.40
C ALA A 309 1.15 21.31 3.20
N LEU A 310 2.19 20.83 2.51
CA LEU A 310 2.70 21.44 1.28
C LEU A 310 1.62 21.46 0.18
N GLN A 311 0.97 20.33 -0.06
CA GLN A 311 -0.08 20.20 -1.07
C GLN A 311 -1.29 21.09 -0.75
N PHE A 312 -1.78 21.05 0.48
CA PHE A 312 -2.90 21.88 0.93
C PHE A 312 -2.59 23.38 0.74
N THR A 313 -1.41 23.83 1.17
CA THR A 313 -0.97 25.22 1.03
C THR A 313 -0.81 25.63 -0.43
N GLY A 314 -0.27 24.73 -1.26
CA GLY A 314 -0.17 24.94 -2.71
C GLY A 314 -1.54 25.11 -3.37
N CYS A 315 -2.51 24.27 -3.02
CA CYS A 315 -3.88 24.36 -3.52
C CYS A 315 -4.59 25.64 -3.05
N MET A 316 -4.39 26.06 -1.80
CA MET A 316 -4.91 27.33 -1.28
C MET A 316 -4.30 28.54 -2.01
N THR A 317 -2.98 28.56 -2.19
CA THR A 317 -2.26 29.66 -2.84
C THR A 317 -2.65 29.81 -4.32
N LYS A 318 -2.90 28.68 -5.00
CA LYS A 318 -3.40 28.67 -6.39
C LYS A 318 -4.92 28.94 -6.52
N GLY A 319 -5.63 29.14 -5.41
CA GLY A 319 -7.07 29.40 -5.39
C GLY A 319 -7.94 28.20 -5.79
N LEU A 320 -7.39 26.98 -5.74
CA LEU A 320 -8.13 25.73 -5.99
C LEU A 320 -9.07 25.41 -4.82
N LEU A 321 -8.62 25.74 -3.61
CA LEU A 321 -9.37 25.66 -2.37
C LEU A 321 -9.81 27.05 -1.91
N SER A 322 -10.92 27.11 -1.17
CA SER A 322 -11.21 28.30 -0.39
C SER A 322 -11.76 27.99 0.98
N TYR A 323 -11.32 28.83 1.90
CA TYR A 323 -11.77 28.89 3.27
C TYR A 323 -12.89 29.92 3.41
N THR A 324 -13.97 29.53 4.08
CA THR A 324 -15.02 30.45 4.49
C THR A 324 -15.16 30.37 6.00
N GLN A 325 -14.82 31.46 6.69
CA GLN A 325 -15.07 31.56 8.11
C GLN A 325 -16.58 31.72 8.33
N MET A 326 -17.23 30.64 8.77
CA MET A 326 -18.58 30.65 9.36
C MET A 326 -18.43 30.40 10.87
N GLU A 327 -19.52 30.39 11.64
CA GLU A 327 -19.48 30.04 13.08
C GLU A 327 -18.74 28.72 13.36
N ASN A 328 -18.70 27.80 12.38
CA ASN A 328 -18.00 26.51 12.44
C ASN A 328 -16.77 26.39 11.50
N SER A 329 -16.29 27.49 10.88
CA SER A 329 -15.08 27.53 10.03
C SER A 329 -14.94 26.38 9.00
N GLN A 330 -15.76 26.41 7.94
CA GLN A 330 -15.83 25.35 6.91
C GLN A 330 -15.04 25.67 5.62
N LEU A 331 -14.61 24.62 4.92
CA LEU A 331 -13.85 24.65 3.67
C LEU A 331 -14.64 24.07 2.50
N THR A 332 -14.32 24.59 1.32
CA THR A 332 -14.90 24.13 0.07
C THR A 332 -13.87 24.14 -1.05
N LEU A 333 -13.99 23.17 -1.95
CA LEU A 333 -13.33 23.24 -3.25
C LEU A 333 -14.03 24.31 -4.10
N ARG A 334 -13.29 25.33 -4.56
CA ARG A 334 -13.84 26.35 -5.48
C ARG A 334 -13.99 25.83 -6.90
N ARG A 335 -13.08 24.95 -7.30
CA ARG A 335 -13.10 24.28 -8.60
C ARG A 335 -12.88 22.79 -8.38
N LEU A 336 -13.87 21.98 -8.75
CA LEU A 336 -13.78 20.51 -8.77
C LEU A 336 -12.91 19.98 -9.92
N ARG A 337 -12.12 20.85 -10.57
CA ARG A 337 -11.07 20.51 -11.53
C ARG A 337 -9.77 21.06 -10.95
N MET A 338 -9.16 20.30 -10.04
CA MET A 338 -7.89 20.72 -9.40
C MET A 338 -6.68 20.55 -10.32
N LEU A 339 -6.81 19.79 -11.42
CA LEU A 339 -5.73 19.43 -12.33
C LEU A 339 -6.19 19.38 -13.80
#